data_AF-A0A8V0ZGX4-F1
#
_entry.id   AF-A0A8V0ZGX4-F1
#
_cell.length_a   1.000
_cell.length_b   1.000
_cell.length_c   1.000
_cell.angle_alpha   90.00
_cell.angle_beta   90.00
_cell.angle_gamma   90.00
#
_symmetry.space_group_name_H-M   'P 1'
#
loop_
_entity.id
_entity.type
_entity.pdbx_description
1 polymer ?
#
loop_
_entity_poly.entity_id
_entity_poly.type
_entity_poly.pdbx_seq_one_letter_code
_entity_poly.pdbx_strand_id
1 'polypeptide(L)'
;MDLLEQVSSSKQAVAGAASTAAFFLCEGLLGQHFDVVPNGVAEPQPGDLFLFPLASGGPGWWGAHAGVYCGDGEIIHLEGHPLHNTGTSGTSPTGIVAKHGKSHLVRTRGPAKVLRMKGGLDAAALQWRIQAAMDMVLEYDAVTCNCIHFALALLGLGQLNGDMMFPALQ
;
A
#
# COMPACT_ATOMS: atom_id res chain seq x y z
N MET A 1 -21.03 28.33 -23.05
CA MET A 1 -19.96 27.38 -23.35
C MET A 1 -18.64 28.01 -22.93
N ASP A 2 -17.89 27.64 -21.91
CA ASP A 2 -18.08 26.72 -20.78
C ASP A 2 -17.03 27.15 -19.73
N LEU A 3 -17.41 28.03 -18.80
CA LEU A 3 -16.55 28.37 -17.65
C LEU A 3 -16.86 27.47 -16.43
N LEU A 4 -17.96 26.72 -16.49
CA LEU A 4 -18.39 25.77 -15.46
C LEU A 4 -17.77 24.37 -15.65
N GLU A 5 -17.43 23.96 -16.88
CA GLU A 5 -16.79 22.66 -17.11
C GLU A 5 -15.31 22.62 -16.67
N GLN A 6 -14.61 23.74 -16.75
CA GLN A 6 -13.19 23.80 -16.34
C GLN A 6 -12.99 23.73 -14.81
N VAL A 7 -14.03 24.10 -14.03
CA VAL A 7 -14.03 24.00 -12.57
C VAL A 7 -14.35 22.57 -12.09
N SER A 8 -15.00 21.75 -12.93
CA SER A 8 -15.27 20.35 -12.60
C SER A 8 -14.03 19.47 -12.78
N SER A 9 -13.23 19.73 -13.82
CA SER A 9 -12.03 18.92 -14.13
C SER A 9 -10.89 19.08 -13.10
N SER A 10 -10.82 20.21 -12.40
CA SER A 10 -9.80 20.48 -11.38
C SER A 10 -10.12 19.86 -10.02
N LYS A 11 -11.38 19.51 -9.75
CA LYS A 11 -11.79 18.85 -8.49
C LYS A 11 -11.54 17.35 -8.49
N GLN A 12 -11.46 16.69 -9.66
CA GLN A 12 -11.22 15.25 -9.75
C GLN A 12 -9.74 14.85 -9.67
N ALA A 13 -8.79 15.78 -9.89
CA ALA A 13 -7.36 15.47 -9.81
C ALA A 13 -6.76 15.60 -8.39
N VAL A 14 -7.42 16.32 -7.47
CA VAL A 14 -6.88 16.60 -6.12
C VAL A 14 -7.41 15.63 -5.06
N ALA A 15 -8.46 14.87 -5.37
CA ALA A 15 -9.01 13.86 -4.46
C ALA A 15 -8.09 12.62 -4.29
N GLY A 16 -7.18 12.37 -5.24
CA GLY A 16 -6.26 11.22 -5.21
C GLY A 16 -5.11 11.40 -4.21
N ALA A 17 -4.44 12.56 -4.22
CA ALA A 17 -3.25 12.81 -3.41
C ALA A 17 -3.56 13.14 -1.94
N ALA A 18 -4.73 13.74 -1.66
CA ALA A 18 -5.20 13.99 -0.30
C ALA A 18 -5.67 12.70 0.42
N SER A 19 -5.90 11.61 -0.32
CA SER A 19 -6.47 10.37 0.25
C SER A 19 -5.46 9.53 1.03
N THR A 20 -4.20 9.46 0.58
CA THR A 20 -3.21 8.57 1.19
C THR A 20 -2.57 9.19 2.44
N ALA A 21 -2.29 10.50 2.48
CA ALA A 21 -1.83 11.15 3.71
C ALA A 21 -2.89 11.15 4.83
N ALA A 22 -4.16 11.38 4.47
CA ALA A 22 -5.29 11.32 5.42
C ALA A 22 -5.51 9.90 5.98
N PHE A 23 -5.26 8.86 5.16
CA PHE A 23 -5.25 7.45 5.57
C PHE A 23 -4.30 7.18 6.75
N PHE A 24 -3.14 7.85 6.83
CA PHE A 24 -2.19 7.70 7.96
C PHE A 24 -2.45 8.60 9.15
N LEU A 25 -3.23 9.67 8.97
CA LEU A 25 -3.42 10.70 9.99
C LEU A 25 -4.62 10.45 10.90
N CYS A 26 -5.51 9.52 10.55
CA CYS A 26 -6.71 9.27 11.32
C CYS A 26 -7.00 7.77 11.42
N GLU A 27 -6.87 7.18 12.62
CA GLU A 27 -7.36 5.82 12.89
C GLU A 27 -8.84 5.67 12.52
N GLY A 28 -9.62 6.76 12.63
CA GLY A 28 -11.01 6.82 12.20
C GLY A 28 -11.21 6.65 10.70
N LEU A 29 -10.25 7.03 9.85
CA LEU A 29 -10.35 6.87 8.40
C LEU A 29 -10.01 5.44 7.96
N LEU A 30 -9.10 4.74 8.66
CA LEU A 30 -8.95 3.29 8.46
C LEU A 30 -10.12 2.53 9.03
N GLY A 31 -10.63 2.94 10.18
CA GLY A 31 -11.81 2.32 10.79
C GLY A 31 -13.06 2.37 9.88
N GLN A 32 -13.09 3.25 8.87
CA GLN A 32 -14.15 3.24 7.85
C GLN A 32 -14.01 2.07 6.87
N HIS A 33 -12.78 1.71 6.50
CA HIS A 33 -12.50 0.71 5.46
C HIS A 33 -12.02 -0.64 6.00
N PHE A 34 -11.55 -0.70 7.25
CA PHE A 34 -10.89 -1.86 7.83
C PHE A 34 -11.38 -2.18 9.23
N ASP A 35 -11.41 -3.47 9.54
CA ASP A 35 -11.44 -3.99 10.90
C ASP A 35 -10.03 -4.40 11.34
N VAL A 36 -9.72 -4.18 12.61
CA VAL A 36 -8.48 -4.71 13.21
C VAL A 36 -8.66 -6.20 13.45
N VAL A 37 -7.74 -7.02 12.95
CA VAL A 37 -7.71 -8.46 13.23
C VAL A 37 -6.90 -8.69 14.50
N PRO A 38 -7.50 -9.18 15.60
CA PRO A 38 -6.76 -9.43 16.83
C PRO A 38 -5.67 -10.49 16.63
N ASN A 39 -4.48 -10.24 17.17
CA ASN A 39 -3.34 -11.12 16.99
C ASN A 39 -3.61 -12.52 17.57
N GLY A 40 -3.28 -13.57 16.79
CA GLY A 40 -3.44 -14.97 17.21
C GLY A 40 -4.89 -15.49 17.20
N VAL A 41 -5.87 -14.68 16.78
CA VAL A 41 -7.29 -15.07 16.79
C VAL A 41 -7.76 -15.64 15.44
N ALA A 42 -7.14 -15.21 14.34
CA ALA A 42 -7.51 -15.68 13.01
C ALA A 42 -6.27 -15.91 12.14
N GLU A 43 -6.39 -16.88 11.23
CA GLU A 43 -5.41 -17.04 10.15
C GLU A 43 -5.48 -15.84 9.19
N PRO A 44 -4.33 -15.44 8.60
CA PRO A 44 -4.30 -14.41 7.58
C PRO A 44 -5.14 -14.79 6.36
N GLN A 45 -5.92 -13.85 5.85
CA GLN A 45 -6.69 -14.00 4.62
C GLN A 45 -6.07 -13.16 3.49
N PRO A 46 -6.13 -13.63 2.22
CA PRO A 46 -5.70 -12.82 1.09
C PRO A 46 -6.36 -11.43 1.12
N GLY A 47 -5.55 -10.39 1.03
CA GLY A 47 -6.02 -9.00 1.17
C GLY A 47 -5.89 -8.40 2.57
N ASP A 48 -5.48 -9.18 3.59
CA ASP A 48 -5.12 -8.62 4.88
C ASP A 48 -3.92 -7.69 4.74
N LEU A 49 -4.05 -6.47 5.25
CA LEU A 49 -3.02 -5.45 5.30
C LEU A 49 -2.19 -5.63 6.57
N PHE A 50 -0.90 -5.90 6.40
CA PHE A 50 0.08 -6.02 7.46
C PHE A 50 0.86 -4.72 7.60
N LEU A 51 0.86 -4.16 8.81
CA LEU A 51 1.61 -2.97 9.18
C LEU A 51 2.70 -3.35 10.20
N PHE A 52 3.94 -3.41 9.74
CA PHE A 52 5.12 -3.68 10.57
C PHE A 52 5.74 -2.36 11.07
N PRO A 53 6.24 -2.28 12.30
CA PRO A 53 6.94 -1.09 12.76
C PRO A 53 8.27 -0.89 11.99
N LEU A 54 8.60 0.33 11.60
CA LEU A 54 9.94 0.73 11.18
C LEU A 54 10.79 1.01 12.42
N ALA A 55 12.07 0.67 12.35
CA ALA A 55 13.01 0.75 13.47
C ALA A 55 13.22 2.18 14.04
N SER A 56 12.76 3.24 13.36
CA SER A 56 13.05 4.64 13.73
C SER A 56 12.03 5.32 14.66
N GLY A 57 11.05 4.59 15.23
CA GLY A 57 10.35 5.03 16.45
C GLY A 57 9.59 6.37 16.41
N GLY A 58 9.03 6.77 15.27
CA GLY A 58 8.11 7.92 15.21
C GLY A 58 6.75 7.60 15.87
N PRO A 59 6.05 8.58 16.46
CA PRO A 59 4.70 8.37 16.97
C PRO A 59 3.70 8.09 15.83
N GLY A 60 2.84 7.07 15.99
CA GLY A 60 1.77 6.74 15.03
C GLY A 60 2.18 5.77 13.92
N TRP A 61 1.39 5.69 12.84
CA TRP A 61 1.71 4.86 11.65
C TRP A 61 2.69 5.54 10.68
N TRP A 62 3.15 6.75 11.04
CA TRP A 62 4.21 7.51 10.37
C TRP A 62 5.54 6.81 10.63
N GLY A 63 5.72 5.65 10.02
CA GLY A 63 6.73 4.71 10.44
C GLY A 63 6.35 3.25 10.28
N ALA A 64 5.26 2.90 9.59
CA ALA A 64 4.97 1.49 9.31
C ALA A 64 5.46 1.07 7.93
N HIS A 65 6.04 -0.12 7.84
CA HIS A 65 6.22 -0.84 6.58
C HIS A 65 4.95 -1.63 6.29
N ALA A 66 4.35 -1.43 5.12
CA ALA A 66 3.11 -2.08 4.74
C ALA A 66 3.32 -3.20 3.73
N GLY A 67 2.50 -4.23 3.83
CA GLY A 67 2.39 -5.30 2.84
C GLY A 67 1.00 -5.93 2.87
N VAL A 68 0.63 -6.62 1.79
CA VAL A 68 -0.64 -7.32 1.67
C VAL A 68 -0.38 -8.82 1.68
N TYR A 69 -1.13 -9.57 2.51
CA TYR A 69 -1.07 -11.02 2.48
C TYR A 69 -1.64 -11.53 1.15
N CYS A 70 -0.83 -12.29 0.40
CA CYS A 70 -1.17 -12.75 -0.95
C CYS A 70 -1.56 -14.23 -1.06
N GLY A 71 -1.57 -14.95 0.07
CA GLY A 71 -1.74 -16.41 0.11
C GLY A 71 -0.44 -17.13 0.46
N ASP A 72 -0.52 -18.44 0.72
CA ASP A 72 0.62 -19.34 0.91
C ASP A 72 1.65 -18.92 1.97
N GLY A 73 1.20 -18.19 2.99
CA GLY A 73 2.08 -17.69 4.06
C GLY A 73 2.92 -16.48 3.64
N GLU A 74 2.69 -15.90 2.46
CA GLU A 74 3.47 -14.81 1.88
C GLU A 74 2.77 -13.45 1.95
N ILE A 75 3.58 -12.40 2.01
CA ILE A 75 3.17 -11.01 1.98
C ILE A 75 3.90 -10.33 0.82
N ILE A 76 3.14 -9.70 -0.08
CA ILE A 76 3.66 -8.84 -1.14
C ILE A 76 3.77 -7.40 -0.62
N HIS A 77 4.89 -6.74 -0.92
CA HIS A 77 5.19 -5.39 -0.45
C HIS A 77 6.21 -4.72 -1.37
N LEU A 78 6.31 -3.41 -1.27
CA LEU A 78 7.27 -2.59 -2.01
C LEU A 78 8.37 -2.11 -1.07
N GLU A 79 9.63 -2.34 -1.44
CA GLU A 79 10.80 -1.84 -0.73
C GLU A 79 11.56 -0.81 -1.59
N GLY A 80 12.20 0.18 -0.96
CA GLY A 80 13.16 1.03 -1.65
C GLY A 80 14.48 0.29 -1.87
N HIS A 81 15.16 0.54 -3.00
CA HIS A 81 16.43 -0.12 -3.31
C HIS A 81 17.53 0.24 -2.28
N PRO A 82 18.23 -0.75 -1.66
CA PRO A 82 19.22 -0.50 -0.60
C PRO A 82 20.39 0.40 -1.01
N LEU A 83 20.84 0.33 -2.28
CA LEU A 83 21.95 1.14 -2.80
C LEU A 83 21.65 2.64 -2.93
N HIS A 84 20.40 3.08 -2.85
CA HIS A 84 20.04 4.48 -3.01
C HIS A 84 19.95 5.28 -1.70
N ASN A 85 20.12 4.62 -0.54
CA ASN A 85 20.23 5.29 0.75
C ASN A 85 21.61 5.94 0.97
N THR A 86 22.56 5.77 0.04
CA THR A 86 23.89 6.39 0.06
C THR A 86 24.02 7.42 -1.07
N GLY A 87 23.28 8.52 -0.98
CA GLY A 87 23.64 9.87 -1.47
C GLY A 87 24.34 10.03 -2.82
N THR A 88 24.13 9.15 -3.81
CA THR A 88 24.73 9.28 -5.14
C THR A 88 23.66 9.66 -6.16
N SER A 89 23.86 10.84 -6.75
CA SER A 89 22.92 11.53 -7.63
C SER A 89 22.77 10.83 -8.98
N GLY A 90 21.53 10.72 -9.45
CA GLY A 90 21.24 10.59 -10.89
C GLY A 90 19.95 9.88 -11.27
N THR A 91 19.50 8.89 -10.49
CA THR A 91 18.30 8.08 -10.78
C THR A 91 17.32 8.16 -9.63
N SER A 92 16.01 8.23 -9.88
CA SER A 92 15.02 8.02 -8.83
C SER A 92 15.28 6.64 -8.17
N PRO A 93 15.18 6.50 -6.84
CA PRO A 93 15.40 5.20 -6.20
C PRO A 93 14.44 4.18 -6.81
N THR A 94 14.95 3.07 -7.34
CA THR A 94 14.05 2.00 -7.82
C THR A 94 13.31 1.37 -6.64
N GLY A 95 12.03 1.12 -6.81
CA GLY A 95 11.21 0.32 -5.92
C GLY A 95 11.24 -1.14 -6.34
N ILE A 96 11.41 -2.03 -5.36
CA ILE A 96 11.42 -3.48 -5.56
C ILE A 96 10.11 -4.05 -5.01
N VAL A 97 9.28 -4.59 -5.89
CA VAL A 97 8.13 -5.40 -5.49
C VAL A 97 8.64 -6.79 -5.11
N ALA A 98 8.36 -7.21 -3.87
CA ALA A 98 8.84 -8.48 -3.34
C ALA A 98 7.74 -9.23 -2.61
N LYS A 99 7.82 -10.56 -2.65
CA LYS A 99 7.07 -11.46 -1.78
C LYS A 99 8.01 -12.05 -0.75
N HIS A 100 7.64 -11.94 0.52
CA HIS A 100 8.37 -12.57 1.61
C HIS A 100 7.42 -13.34 2.52
N GLY A 101 7.91 -14.45 3.08
CA GLY A 101 7.15 -15.21 4.07
C GLY A 101 6.81 -14.36 5.31
N LYS A 102 5.59 -14.49 5.82
CA LYS A 102 5.10 -13.80 7.02
C LYS A 102 6.04 -14.00 8.22
N SER A 103 6.52 -15.22 8.43
CA SER A 103 7.45 -15.53 9.53
C SER A 103 8.79 -14.80 9.39
N HIS A 104 9.29 -14.65 8.16
CA HIS A 104 10.49 -13.89 7.86
C HIS A 104 10.30 -12.40 8.18
N LEU A 105 9.20 -11.80 7.73
CA LEU A 105 8.91 -10.39 8.00
C LEU A 105 8.67 -10.12 9.49
N VAL A 106 7.95 -10.98 10.20
CA VAL A 106 7.76 -10.84 11.66
C VAL A 106 9.10 -10.92 12.40
N ARG A 107 10.00 -11.83 12.01
CA ARG A 107 11.31 -11.96 12.64
C ARG A 107 12.22 -10.76 12.39
N THR A 108 12.14 -10.13 11.21
CA THR A 108 13.03 -9.04 10.81
C THR A 108 12.49 -7.65 11.12
N ARG A 109 11.17 -7.49 11.21
CA ARG A 109 10.49 -6.20 11.39
C ARG A 109 9.64 -6.14 12.68
N GLY A 110 9.52 -7.23 13.42
CA GLY A 110 8.69 -7.31 14.62
C GLY A 110 7.22 -7.68 14.33
N PRO A 111 6.36 -7.76 15.36
CA PRO A 111 4.96 -8.12 15.19
C PRO A 111 4.22 -7.04 14.38
N ALA A 112 3.40 -7.48 13.43
CA ALA A 112 2.55 -6.59 12.64
C ALA A 112 1.20 -6.34 13.29
N LYS A 113 0.63 -5.15 13.07
CA LYS A 113 -0.81 -4.93 13.16
C LYS A 113 -1.45 -5.43 11.87
N VAL A 114 -2.56 -6.17 11.97
CA VAL A 114 -3.27 -6.73 10.82
C VAL A 114 -4.62 -6.06 10.68
N LEU A 115 -4.93 -5.59 9.47
CA LEU A 115 -6.18 -4.93 9.11
C LEU A 115 -6.87 -5.70 7.99
N ARG A 116 -8.18 -5.89 8.09
CA ARG A 116 -9.01 -6.58 7.09
C ARG A 116 -10.07 -5.66 6.52
N MET A 117 -10.22 -5.62 5.20
CA MET A 117 -11.21 -4.74 4.58
C MET A 117 -12.65 -5.12 4.97
N LYS A 118 -13.43 -4.09 5.31
CA LYS A 118 -14.87 -4.16 5.49
C LYS A 118 -15.55 -4.37 4.13
N GLY A 119 -16.57 -5.23 4.10
CA GLY A 119 -17.29 -5.57 2.88
C GLY A 119 -16.60 -6.63 2.00
N GLY A 120 -15.45 -7.14 2.42
CA GLY A 120 -14.68 -8.14 1.67
C GLY A 120 -13.90 -7.55 0.50
N LEU A 121 -13.19 -8.42 -0.22
CA LEU A 121 -12.36 -8.08 -1.36
C LEU A 121 -12.65 -9.06 -2.49
N ASP A 122 -12.73 -8.56 -3.71
CA ASP A 122 -12.72 -9.43 -4.89
C ASP A 122 -11.35 -10.11 -5.00
N ALA A 123 -11.34 -11.42 -4.72
CA ALA A 123 -10.13 -12.23 -4.72
C ALA A 123 -9.52 -12.36 -6.12
N ALA A 124 -10.33 -12.38 -7.19
CA ALA A 124 -9.83 -12.46 -8.55
C ALA A 124 -9.16 -11.14 -8.95
N ALA A 125 -9.79 -10.01 -8.62
CA ALA A 125 -9.19 -8.70 -8.83
C ALA A 125 -7.88 -8.54 -8.04
N LEU A 126 -7.84 -8.96 -6.78
CA LEU A 126 -6.61 -8.94 -5.98
C LEU A 126 -5.50 -9.78 -6.62
N GLN A 127 -5.79 -11.01 -7.01
CA GLN A 127 -4.80 -11.90 -7.64
C GLN A 127 -4.27 -11.31 -8.95
N TRP A 128 -5.15 -10.73 -9.77
CA TRP A 128 -4.73 -10.05 -10.99
C TRP A 128 -3.78 -8.88 -10.71
N ARG A 129 -4.09 -8.04 -9.72
CA ARG A 129 -3.21 -6.92 -9.31
C ARG A 129 -1.87 -7.39 -8.76
N ILE A 130 -1.87 -8.48 -7.99
CA ILE A 130 -0.63 -9.09 -7.46
C ILE A 130 0.28 -9.54 -8.60
N GLN A 131 -0.28 -10.21 -9.62
CA GLN A 131 0.51 -10.65 -10.78
C GLN A 131 1.05 -9.45 -11.55
N ALA A 132 0.18 -8.49 -11.89
CA ALA A 132 0.59 -7.27 -12.57
C ALA A 132 1.69 -6.52 -11.81
N ALA A 133 1.57 -6.40 -10.49
CA ALA A 133 2.55 -5.71 -9.64
C ALA A 133 3.93 -6.37 -9.66
N MET A 134 4.03 -7.70 -9.78
CA MET A 134 5.32 -8.40 -9.82
C MET A 134 6.11 -8.11 -11.10
N ASP A 135 5.44 -7.74 -12.18
CA ASP A 135 6.06 -7.42 -13.47
C ASP A 135 6.38 -5.91 -13.61
N MET A 136 6.01 -5.10 -12.62
CA MET A 136 6.16 -3.64 -12.68
C MET A 136 7.55 -3.19 -12.20
N VAL A 137 8.10 -2.20 -12.90
CA VAL A 137 9.22 -1.39 -12.42
C VAL A 137 8.64 -0.11 -11.82
N LEU A 138 8.78 0.05 -10.51
CA LEU A 138 8.30 1.22 -9.78
C LEU A 138 9.48 2.12 -9.41
N GLU A 139 9.27 3.44 -9.46
CA GLU A 139 10.14 4.39 -8.77
C GLU A 139 9.64 4.51 -7.32
N TYR A 140 10.53 4.32 -6.36
CA TYR A 140 10.23 4.48 -4.96
C TYR A 140 10.34 5.95 -4.57
N ASP A 141 9.26 6.49 -4.01
CA ASP A 141 9.22 7.81 -3.40
C ASP A 141 8.60 7.69 -2.01
N ALA A 142 9.29 8.24 -1.00
CA ALA A 142 8.85 8.12 0.39
C ALA A 142 7.48 8.77 0.66
N VAL A 143 7.05 9.70 -0.19
CA VAL A 143 5.82 10.48 -0.07
C VAL A 143 4.73 10.00 -1.03
N THR A 144 5.05 9.68 -2.28
CA THR A 144 4.06 9.42 -3.35
C THR A 144 4.04 8.00 -3.88
N CYS A 145 5.08 7.20 -3.65
CA CYS A 145 5.18 5.83 -4.16
C CYS A 145 6.01 4.96 -3.20
N ASN A 146 5.43 4.64 -2.05
CA ASN A 146 6.05 3.84 -1.00
C ASN A 146 5.29 2.53 -0.74
N CYS A 147 5.77 1.73 0.22
CA CYS A 147 5.17 0.47 0.63
C CYS A 147 3.65 0.54 0.88
N ILE A 148 3.16 1.66 1.41
CA ILE A 148 1.73 1.75 1.71
C ILE A 148 0.92 2.16 0.49
N HIS A 149 1.38 3.13 -0.31
CA HIS A 149 0.68 3.46 -1.57
C HIS A 149 0.50 2.20 -2.43
N PHE A 150 1.56 1.39 -2.49
CA PHE A 150 1.55 0.08 -3.11
C PHE A 150 0.48 -0.86 -2.51
N ALA A 151 0.48 -1.03 -1.18
CA ALA A 151 -0.50 -1.89 -0.52
C ALA A 151 -1.96 -1.43 -0.77
N LEU A 152 -2.24 -0.14 -0.73
CA LEU A 152 -3.60 0.38 -0.96
C LEU A 152 -4.03 0.22 -2.42
N ALA A 153 -3.12 0.39 -3.37
CA ALA A 153 -3.41 0.14 -4.77
C ALA A 153 -3.75 -1.33 -5.04
N LEU A 154 -3.04 -2.29 -4.43
CA LEU A 154 -3.40 -3.71 -4.50
C LEU A 154 -4.81 -3.97 -3.95
N LEU A 155 -5.21 -3.28 -2.89
CA LEU A 155 -6.53 -3.39 -2.29
C LEU A 155 -7.63 -2.63 -3.07
N GLY A 156 -7.26 -1.84 -4.09
CA GLY A 156 -8.20 -1.06 -4.89
C GLY A 156 -8.67 0.23 -4.20
N LEU A 157 -7.92 0.68 -3.18
CA LEU A 157 -8.20 1.89 -2.40
C LEU A 157 -7.27 3.06 -2.76
N GLY A 158 -6.40 2.89 -3.75
CA GLY A 158 -5.42 3.91 -4.17
C GLY A 158 -4.97 3.72 -5.61
N GLN A 159 -4.10 4.63 -6.05
CA GLN A 159 -3.45 4.57 -7.36
C GLN A 159 -1.93 4.64 -7.21
N LEU A 160 -1.20 4.06 -8.16
CA LEU A 160 0.24 4.21 -8.29
C LEU A 160 0.54 5.15 -9.45
N ASN A 161 1.28 6.23 -9.20
CA ASN A 161 1.75 7.24 -10.15
C ASN A 161 0.82 7.49 -11.36
N GLY A 162 -0.12 8.43 -11.23
CA GLY A 162 -0.76 9.21 -12.32
C GLY A 162 -1.59 8.49 -13.40
N ASP A 163 -1.19 7.29 -13.81
CA ASP A 163 -1.71 6.56 -14.98
C ASP A 163 -1.97 5.07 -14.69
N MET A 164 -1.53 4.50 -13.57
CA MET A 164 -1.79 3.09 -13.26
C MET A 164 -3.01 2.92 -12.36
N MET A 165 -4.18 3.05 -12.98
CA MET A 165 -5.38 2.34 -12.55
C MET A 165 -5.17 0.86 -12.84
N PHE A 166 -5.13 0.01 -11.80
CA PHE A 166 -5.48 -1.39 -12.01
C PHE A 166 -6.96 -1.41 -12.42
N PRO A 167 -7.32 -1.72 -13.69
CA PRO A 167 -8.71 -1.67 -14.12
C PRO A 167 -9.58 -2.50 -13.16
N ALA A 168 -10.69 -1.91 -12.73
CA ALA A 168 -11.78 -2.68 -12.14
C ALA A 168 -12.31 -3.60 -13.24
N LEU A 169 -12.40 -4.91 -12.97
CA LEU A 169 -13.13 -5.82 -13.85
C LEU A 169 -14.59 -5.35 -13.90
N GLN A 170 -15.10 -5.14 -15.12
CA GLN A 170 -16.51 -4.79 -15.38
C GLN A 170 -17.45 -5.94 -15.07
#